data_AF-A0A0F9V0U5-F1
#
_entry.id   AF-A0A0F9V0U5-F1
#
_cell.length_a   1.000
_cell.length_b   1.000
_cell.length_c   1.000
_cell.angle_alpha   90.00
_cell.angle_beta   90.00
_cell.angle_gamma   90.00
#
_symmetry.space_group_name_H-M   'P 1'
#
loop_
_entity.id
_entity.type
_entity.pdbx_description
1 polymer ?
#
loop_
_entity_poly.entity_id
_entity_poly.type
_entity_poly.pdbx_seq_one_letter_code
_entity_poly.pdbx_strand_id
1 'polypeptide(L)' 'MNDNEDYIGDGVYVDFDNYGRIILKANDFYHPTDTIYLEPEVFSALLRFAKRMGMKYEK' A
#
# COMPACT_ATOMS: atom_id res chain seq x y z
N MET A 1 8.76 -13.59 9.92
CA MET A 1 7.81 -12.50 9.74
C MET A 1 8.66 -11.24 9.81
N ASN A 2 8.64 -10.41 8.77
CA ASN A 2 9.43 -9.17 8.78
C ASN A 2 8.68 -8.17 9.65
N ASP A 3 9.32 -7.66 10.71
CA ASP A 3 8.76 -6.65 11.62
C ASP A 3 8.73 -5.23 10.99
N ASN A 4 8.63 -5.12 9.65
CA ASN A 4 8.86 -3.90 8.87
C ASN A 4 7.61 -3.39 8.13
N GLU A 5 6.41 -3.74 8.59
CA GLU A 5 5.18 -3.25 7.95
C GLU A 5 4.80 -1.88 8.53
N ASP A 6 4.77 -0.85 7.68
CA ASP A 6 4.56 0.53 8.07
C ASP A 6 3.05 0.84 8.19
N TYR A 7 2.62 1.39 9.33
CA TYR A 7 1.26 1.89 9.49
C TYR A 7 1.10 3.23 8.75
N ILE A 8 0.16 3.31 7.80
CA ILE A 8 -0.05 4.51 6.96
C ILE A 8 -1.34 5.27 7.29
N GLY A 9 -2.05 4.86 8.35
CA GLY A 9 -3.32 5.47 8.77
C GLY A 9 -4.54 4.65 8.35
N ASP A 10 -5.71 5.02 8.91
CA ASP A 10 -7.03 4.45 8.57
C ASP A 10 -7.11 2.91 8.67
N GLY A 11 -6.39 2.32 9.64
CA GLY A 11 -6.32 0.87 9.81
C GLY A 11 -5.60 0.15 8.66
N VAL A 12 -4.81 0.88 7.85
CA VAL A 12 -4.03 0.33 6.73
C VAL A 12 -2.55 0.23 7.09
N TYR A 13 -1.97 -0.91 6.76
CA TYR A 13 -0.55 -1.23 6.92
C TYR A 13 0.05 -1.57 5.56
N VAL A 14 1.31 -1.20 5.34
CA VAL A 14 2.03 -1.44 4.08
C VAL A 14 3.25 -2.32 4.30
N ASP A 15 3.46 -3.29 3.41
CA ASP A 15 4.68 -4.11 3.31
C ASP A 15 5.25 -4.05 1.88
N PHE A 16 6.50 -4.45 1.74
CA PHE A 16 7.16 -4.61 0.44
C PHE A 16 7.77 -6.00 0.32
N ASP A 17 7.32 -6.77 -0.67
CA ASP A 17 7.78 -8.14 -0.84
C ASP A 17 9.07 -8.25 -1.69
N ASN A 18 9.66 -9.45 -1.69
CA ASN A 18 10.87 -9.76 -2.46
C ASN A 18 10.67 -9.74 -3.98
N TYR A 19 9.43 -9.58 -4.46
CA TYR A 19 9.07 -9.50 -5.87
C TYR A 19 8.82 -8.06 -6.34
N GLY A 20 8.97 -7.08 -5.44
CA GLY A 20 8.80 -5.67 -5.77
C GLY A 20 7.36 -5.18 -5.68
N ARG A 21 6.46 -5.92 -5.02
CA ARG A 21 5.05 -5.54 -4.85
C ARG A 21 4.85 -4.81 -3.54
N ILE A 22 3.99 -3.79 -3.58
CA ILE A 22 3.48 -3.13 -2.37
C ILE A 22 2.27 -3.94 -1.88
N ILE A 23 2.26 -4.35 -0.62
CA ILE A 23 1.15 -5.07 0.00
C ILE A 23 0.42 -4.12 0.93
N LEU A 24 -0.88 -3.91 0.72
CA LEU A 24 -1.73 -3.18 1.66
C LEU A 24 -2.58 -4.16 2.44
N LYS A 25 -2.55 -4.07 3.77
CA LYS A 25 -3.36 -4.85 4.69
C LYS A 25 -4.32 -3.93 5.44
N ALA A 26 -5.57 -4.34 5.61
CA ALA A 26 -6.56 -3.55 6.31
C ALA A 26 -7.19 -4.29 7.50
N ASN A 27 -7.77 -3.51 8.41
CA ASN A 27 -8.53 -3.90 9.60
C ASN A 27 -7.73 -4.51 10.75
N ASP A 28 -6.71 -5.32 10.48
CA ASP A 28 -5.81 -5.84 11.52
C ASP A 28 -4.41 -6.08 10.95
N PHE A 29 -3.39 -5.86 11.78
CA PHE A 29 -1.99 -6.03 11.41
C PHE A 29 -1.59 -7.51 11.27
N TYR A 30 -1.97 -8.34 12.24
CA TYR A 30 -1.56 -9.74 12.34
C TYR A 30 -2.52 -10.68 11.59
N HIS A 31 -3.79 -10.30 11.52
CA HIS A 31 -4.90 -11.07 10.96
C HIS A 31 -5.74 -10.19 10.02
N PRO A 32 -5.15 -9.61 8.96
CA PRO A 32 -5.88 -8.74 8.06
C PRO A 32 -7.05 -9.50 7.43
N THR A 33 -8.24 -8.89 7.44
CA THR A 33 -9.40 -9.45 6.74
C THR A 33 -9.30 -9.20 5.24
N ASP A 34 -8.55 -8.18 4.85
CA ASP A 34 -8.39 -7.73 3.47
C ASP A 34 -6.92 -7.47 3.18
N THR A 35 -6.45 -7.94 2.01
CA THR A 35 -5.08 -7.74 1.54
C THR A 35 -5.08 -7.42 0.05
N ILE A 36 -4.45 -6.32 -0.33
CA ILE A 36 -4.30 -5.87 -1.72
C ILE A 36 -2.83 -5.97 -2.11
N TYR A 37 -2.53 -6.72 -3.16
CA TYR A 37 -1.20 -6.76 -3.76
C TYR A 37 -1.15 -5.77 -4.93
N LEU A 38 -0.38 -4.70 -4.77
CA LEU A 38 -0.15 -3.72 -5.82
C LEU A 38 1.08 -4.10 -6.62
N GLU A 39 0.84 -4.65 -7.81
CA GLU A 39 1.88 -4.81 -8.82
C GLU A 39 2.40 -3.44 -9.30
N PRO A 40 3.65 -3.34 -9.80
CA PRO A 40 4.25 -2.09 -10.24
C PRO A 40 3.38 -1.30 -11.24
N GLU A 41 2.70 -1.98 -12.15
CA GLU A 41 1.82 -1.41 -13.16
C GLU A 41 0.57 -0.80 -12.53
N VAL A 42 0.00 -1.46 -11.52
CA VAL A 42 -1.17 -1.00 -10.78
C VAL A 42 -0.82 0.22 -9.93
N PHE A 43 0.31 0.18 -9.23
CA PHE A 43 0.80 1.33 -8.46
C PHE A 43 1.04 2.55 -9.38
N SER A 44 1.66 2.32 -10.55
CA SER A 44 1.85 3.36 -11.56
C SER A 44 0.52 3.94 -12.05
N ALA A 45 -0.51 3.12 -12.22
CA ALA A 45 -1.85 3.57 -12.60
C ALA A 45 -2.53 4.39 -11.50
N LEU A 46 -2.38 3.98 -10.23
CA LEU A 46 -2.89 4.70 -9.06
C LEU A 46 -2.25 6.09 -8.95
N LEU A 47 -0.93 6.21 -9.12
CA LEU A 47 -0.23 7.50 -9.12
C LEU A 47 -0.73 8.41 -10.25
N ARG A 48 -0.97 7.86 -11.46
CA ARG A 48 -1.58 8.63 -12.55
C ARG A 48 -2.99 9.10 -12.20
N PHE A 49 -3.79 8.26 -11.55
CA PHE A 49 -5.12 8.63 -11.09
C PHE A 49 -5.08 9.77 -10.06
N ALA A 50 -4.26 9.61 -9.02
CA ALA A 50 -4.02 10.62 -8.01
C ALA A 50 -3.62 11.98 -8.59
N LYS A 51 -2.67 11.97 -9.53
CA LYS A 51 -2.24 13.18 -10.25
C LYS A 51 -3.38 13.85 -11.01
N ARG A 52 -4.25 13.08 -11.68
CA ARG A 52 -5.44 13.62 -12.38
C ARG A 52 -6.42 14.27 -11.41
N MET A 53 -6.52 13.75 -10.18
CA MET A 53 -7.38 14.30 -9.13
C MET A 53 -6.76 15.51 -8.40
N GLY A 54 -5.53 15.92 -8.76
CA GLY A 54 -4.87 17.05 -8.13
C GLY A 54 -4.38 16.77 -6.70
N MET A 55 -4.26 15.50 -6.32
CA MET A 55 -3.75 15.11 -5.01
C MET A 55 -2.27 15.52 -4.91
N LYS A 56 -1.92 16.16 -3.80
CA LYS A 56 -0.54 16.53 -3.47
C LYS A 56 -0.04 15.57 -2.41
N TYR A 57 1.16 15.04 -2.62
CA TYR A 57 1.88 14.28 -1.61
C TYR A 57 3.17 15.04 -1.35
N GLU A 58 3.39 15.42 -0.09
CA GLU A 58 4.64 16.05 0.33
C GLU A 58 5.75 15.00 0.39
N LYS A 59 7.00 15.46 0.24
CA LYS A 59 8.19 14.62 0.19
C LYS A 59 8.85 14.56 1.56
#